data_AF-A0A6F9XUT4-F1
#
_entry.id   AF-A0A6F9XUT4-F1
#
_cell.length_a   1.000
_cell.length_b   1.000
_cell.length_c   1.000
_cell.angle_alpha   90.00
_cell.angle_beta   90.00
_cell.angle_gamma   90.00
#
_symmetry.space_group_name_H-M   'P 1'
#
loop_
_entity.id
_entity.type
_entity.pdbx_description
1 polymer ?
#
loop_
_entity_poly.entity_id
_entity_poly.type
_entity_poly.pdbx_seq_one_letter_code
_entity_poly.pdbx_strand_id
1 'polypeptide(L)'
;MFILSVEWGSVADWVSGVATFISAIVAYMISIRKPKVNLLTGLDYRKNEKYILTITNETYRYVDLIVSDMKNVEIKDFNGIIRLEPISDRLYKVELELDFCGNNKAKVIFFDPISERKIKIRFKRKNNNWVIGEKLVSKFL
;
A
#
# COMPACT_ATOMS: atom_id res chain seq x y z
N MET A 1 20.13 63.49 -4.99
CA MET A 1 20.21 62.09 -5.48
C MET A 1 20.09 61.19 -4.26
N PHE A 2 18.90 60.65 -4.00
CA PHE A 2 18.69 59.72 -2.88
C PHE A 2 19.14 58.34 -3.34
N ILE A 3 20.30 57.89 -2.86
CA ILE A 3 20.65 56.47 -2.91
C ILE A 3 19.76 55.83 -1.84
N LEU A 4 18.69 55.18 -2.28
CA LEU A 4 17.94 54.25 -1.44
C LEU A 4 18.89 53.08 -1.14
N SER A 5 19.59 53.17 -0.01
CA SER A 5 20.29 52.05 0.60
C SER A 5 19.24 51.03 1.04
N VAL A 6 18.72 50.24 0.10
CA VAL A 6 17.98 49.03 0.46
C VAL A 6 18.98 48.17 1.22
N GLU A 7 18.77 48.01 2.52
CA GLU A 7 19.56 47.14 3.37
C GLU A 7 19.36 45.71 2.85
N TRP A 8 20.23 45.29 1.94
CA TRP A 8 20.22 43.95 1.36
C TRP A 8 20.26 42.85 2.44
N GLY A 9 20.76 43.16 3.64
CA GLY A 9 20.64 42.32 4.83
C GLY A 9 19.19 42.12 5.29
N SER A 10 18.39 43.18 5.36
CA SER A 10 16.95 43.08 5.68
C SER A 10 16.16 42.32 4.61
N VAL A 11 16.53 42.44 3.33
CA VAL A 11 15.91 41.66 2.24
C VAL A 11 16.31 40.19 2.35
N ALA A 12 17.58 39.89 2.65
CA ALA A 12 18.07 38.54 2.85
C ALA A 12 17.43 37.85 4.07
N ASP A 13 17.23 38.56 5.17
CA ASP A 13 16.58 38.04 6.37
C ASP A 13 15.10 37.71 6.13
N TRP A 14 14.40 38.51 5.32
CA TRP A 14 13.02 38.23 4.94
C TRP A 14 12.91 37.03 4.00
N VAL A 15 13.82 36.92 3.02
CA VAL A 15 13.88 35.75 2.11
C VAL A 15 14.24 34.47 2.87
N SER A 16 15.17 34.55 3.83
CA SER A 16 15.57 33.44 4.70
C SER A 16 14.44 33.01 5.65
N GLY A 17 13.73 33.97 6.24
CA GLY A 17 12.57 33.71 7.09
C GLY A 17 11.42 33.02 6.34
N VAL A 18 11.11 33.48 5.13
CA VAL A 18 10.10 32.86 4.26
C VAL A 18 10.53 31.46 3.81
N ALA A 19 11.79 31.28 3.43
CA ALA A 19 12.30 29.96 3.06
C ALA A 19 12.22 28.97 4.22
N THR A 20 12.62 29.39 5.43
CA THR A 20 12.56 28.57 6.64
C THR A 20 11.12 28.21 6.99
N PHE A 21 10.19 29.16 6.89
CA PHE A 21 8.76 28.93 7.11
C PHE A 21 8.17 27.94 6.10
N ILE A 22 8.48 28.09 4.81
CA ILE A 22 8.04 27.14 3.77
C ILE A 22 8.64 25.76 4.01
N SER A 23 9.93 25.67 4.33
CA SER A 23 10.59 24.40 4.66
C SER A 23 9.95 23.72 5.87
N ALA A 24 9.57 24.48 6.90
CA ALA A 24 8.86 23.97 8.06
C ALA A 24 7.46 23.45 7.69
N ILE A 25 6.71 24.17 6.84
CA ILE A 25 5.40 23.71 6.34
C ILE A 25 5.56 22.45 5.51
N VAL A 26 6.53 22.38 4.60
CA VAL A 26 6.78 21.21 3.76
C VAL A 26 7.18 20.02 4.62
N ALA A 27 8.07 20.21 5.59
CA ALA A 27 8.46 19.17 6.54
C ALA A 27 7.27 18.66 7.35
N TYR A 28 6.41 19.55 7.83
CA TYR A 28 5.18 19.22 8.56
C TYR A 28 4.15 18.48 7.68
N MET A 29 3.99 18.90 6.43
CA MET A 29 3.14 18.21 5.46
C MET A 29 3.66 16.81 5.14
N ILE A 30 4.98 16.64 5.04
CA ILE A 30 5.62 15.34 4.83
C ILE A 30 5.44 14.45 6.06
N SER A 31 5.57 14.99 7.28
CA SER A 31 5.44 14.21 8.52
C SER A 31 4.02 13.67 8.74
N ILE A 32 2.99 14.39 8.27
CA ILE A 32 1.59 13.94 8.37
C ILE A 32 1.22 12.98 7.24
N ARG A 33 1.92 13.06 6.10
CA ARG A 33 1.57 12.28 4.91
C ARG A 33 1.96 10.81 5.07
N LYS A 34 0.97 9.99 5.43
CA LYS A 34 1.11 8.53 5.46
C LYS A 34 1.58 7.99 4.09
N PRO A 35 2.52 7.03 4.09
CA PRO A 35 3.07 6.49 2.85
C PRO A 35 1.98 5.81 2.03
N LYS A 36 2.04 5.98 0.70
CA LYS A 36 1.14 5.25 -0.21
C LYS A 36 1.56 3.77 -0.25
N VAL A 37 0.57 2.89 -0.41
CA VAL A 37 0.78 1.47 -0.71
C VAL A 37 0.27 1.21 -2.10
N ASN A 38 1.10 0.58 -2.93
CA ASN A 38 0.72 0.08 -4.22
C ASN A 38 1.14 -1.40 -4.33
N LEU A 39 0.20 -2.25 -4.73
CA LEU A 39 0.42 -3.69 -4.81
C LEU A 39 -0.18 -4.20 -6.12
N LEU A 40 0.44 -5.17 -6.76
CA LEU A 40 -0.21 -5.98 -7.78
C LEU A 40 -0.71 -7.27 -7.15
N THR A 41 -1.88 -7.71 -7.57
CA THR A 41 -2.51 -8.93 -7.07
C THR A 41 -3.03 -9.74 -8.24
N GLY A 42 -2.63 -11.00 -8.33
CA GLY A 42 -3.11 -11.97 -9.32
C GLY A 42 -3.67 -13.21 -8.63
N LEU A 43 -4.66 -13.86 -9.24
CA LEU A 43 -5.17 -15.14 -8.78
C LEU A 43 -5.04 -16.12 -9.93
N ASP A 44 -4.38 -17.25 -9.65
CA ASP A 44 -4.17 -18.30 -10.62
C ASP A 44 -4.65 -19.64 -10.06
N TYR A 45 -5.12 -20.53 -10.94
CA TYR A 45 -5.56 -21.88 -10.56
C TYR A 45 -4.54 -22.88 -11.09
N ARG A 46 -3.75 -23.47 -10.19
CA ARG A 46 -2.69 -24.41 -10.55
C ARG A 46 -3.23 -25.83 -10.70
N LYS A 47 -2.53 -26.65 -11.51
CA LYS A 47 -2.88 -28.04 -11.84
C LYS A 47 -3.17 -28.97 -10.64
N ASN A 48 -2.76 -28.60 -9.43
CA ASN A 48 -3.02 -29.36 -8.20
C ASN A 48 -4.33 -28.93 -7.51
N GLU A 49 -5.28 -28.38 -8.25
CA GLU A 49 -6.57 -27.86 -7.76
C GLU A 49 -6.48 -26.76 -6.70
N LYS A 50 -5.36 -26.04 -6.69
CA LYS A 50 -5.06 -25.00 -5.71
C LYS A 50 -5.17 -23.62 -6.33
N TYR A 51 -5.88 -22.74 -5.65
CA TYR A 51 -5.90 -21.32 -5.99
C TYR A 51 -4.71 -20.63 -5.34
N ILE A 52 -3.88 -19.96 -6.15
CA ILE A 52 -2.71 -19.23 -5.69
C ILE A 52 -2.95 -17.74 -5.88
N LEU A 53 -2.99 -17.00 -4.77
CA LEU A 53 -2.97 -15.55 -4.77
C LEU A 53 -1.51 -15.09 -4.80
N THR A 54 -1.14 -14.39 -5.86
CA THR A 54 0.15 -13.72 -5.98
C THR A 54 0.00 -12.27 -5.56
N ILE A 55 0.87 -11.81 -4.67
CA ILE A 55 0.94 -10.40 -4.24
C ILE A 55 2.35 -9.89 -4.49
N THR A 56 2.44 -8.76 -5.19
CA THR A 56 3.70 -8.07 -5.50
C THR A 56 3.62 -6.65 -4.98
N ASN A 57 4.70 -6.17 -4.38
CA ASN A 57 4.81 -4.81 -3.90
C ASN A 57 5.44 -3.91 -4.97
N GLU A 58 4.73 -2.82 -5.31
CA GLU A 58 5.19 -1.81 -6.27
C GLU A 58 5.68 -0.53 -5.59
N THR A 59 5.96 -0.60 -4.29
CA THR A 59 6.48 0.55 -3.53
C THR A 59 7.96 0.39 -3.26
N TYR A 60 8.68 1.51 -3.14
CA TYR A 60 10.11 1.55 -2.78
C TYR A 60 10.38 1.31 -1.28
N ARG A 61 9.46 0.67 -0.57
CA ARG A 61 9.61 0.32 0.85
C ARG A 61 9.05 -1.07 1.12
N TYR A 62 9.44 -1.65 2.25
CA TYR A 62 8.78 -2.84 2.75
C TYR A 62 7.30 -2.57 3.07
N VAL A 63 6.46 -3.57 2.79
CA VAL A 63 5.04 -3.59 3.15
C VAL A 63 4.78 -4.86 3.94
N ASP A 64 4.39 -4.70 5.20
CA ASP A 64 3.97 -5.80 6.06
C ASP A 64 2.45 -5.92 5.96
N LEU A 65 1.96 -7.07 5.50
CA LEU A 65 0.54 -7.37 5.39
C LEU A 65 0.12 -8.31 6.51
N ILE A 66 -0.73 -7.81 7.39
CA ILE A 66 -1.35 -8.57 8.47
C ILE A 66 -2.79 -8.90 8.06
N VAL A 67 -3.20 -10.16 8.18
CA VAL A 67 -4.59 -10.53 7.89
C VAL A 67 -5.49 -9.95 8.98
N SER A 68 -6.42 -9.08 8.58
CA SER A 68 -7.36 -8.42 9.49
C SER A 68 -8.72 -9.10 9.51
N ASP A 69 -9.17 -9.66 8.38
CA ASP A 69 -10.48 -10.32 8.25
C ASP A 69 -10.48 -11.23 7.01
N MET A 70 -11.17 -12.36 7.10
CA MET A 70 -11.38 -13.32 6.02
C MET A 70 -12.84 -13.76 5.99
N LYS A 71 -13.43 -13.83 4.79
CA LYS A 71 -14.79 -14.34 4.62
C LYS A 71 -14.84 -15.26 3.41
N ASN A 72 -15.31 -16.49 3.62
CA ASN A 72 -15.50 -17.51 2.58
C ASN A 72 -14.18 -17.87 1.86
N VAL A 73 -13.05 -17.67 2.53
CA VAL A 73 -11.71 -17.98 2.04
C VAL A 73 -10.79 -18.17 3.24
N GLU A 74 -9.84 -19.08 3.11
CA GLU A 74 -8.80 -19.38 4.09
C GLU A 74 -7.45 -19.36 3.38
N ILE A 75 -6.39 -18.91 4.07
CA ILE A 75 -5.02 -18.93 3.56
C ILE A 75 -4.31 -20.10 4.22
N LYS A 76 -3.82 -21.07 3.42
CA LYS A 76 -3.08 -22.22 3.95
C LYS A 76 -1.66 -21.81 4.36
N ASP A 77 -1.16 -22.48 5.40
CA ASP A 77 0.21 -22.32 5.93
C ASP A 77 0.58 -20.86 6.26
N PHE A 78 -0.41 -20.08 6.72
CA PHE A 78 -0.23 -18.67 7.02
C PHE A 78 0.32 -18.43 8.44
N ASN A 79 1.55 -17.89 8.53
CA ASN A 79 2.25 -17.62 9.79
C ASN A 79 2.00 -16.21 10.38
N GLY A 80 0.89 -15.54 10.01
CA GLY A 80 0.44 -14.31 10.68
C GLY A 80 0.86 -12.99 10.02
N ILE A 81 2.05 -12.91 9.39
CA ILE A 81 2.54 -11.69 8.70
C ILE A 81 3.16 -12.05 7.36
N ILE A 82 2.78 -11.33 6.30
CA ILE A 82 3.45 -11.38 5.00
C ILE A 82 4.28 -10.12 4.82
N ARG A 83 5.60 -10.25 4.80
CA ARG A 83 6.50 -9.14 4.44
C ARG A 83 6.76 -9.14 2.95
N LEU A 84 6.42 -8.05 2.28
CA LEU A 84 6.73 -7.82 0.88
C LEU A 84 7.95 -6.91 0.75
N GLU A 85 8.93 -7.36 -0.02
CA GLU A 85 10.12 -6.57 -0.31
C GLU A 85 9.79 -5.34 -1.18
N PRO A 86 10.57 -4.24 -1.06
CA PRO A 86 10.42 -3.11 -1.96
C PRO A 86 10.61 -3.51 -3.42
N ILE A 87 10.05 -2.71 -4.33
CA ILE A 87 10.27 -2.87 -5.77
C ILE A 87 11.78 -2.79 -6.07
N SER A 88 12.27 -3.81 -6.77
CA SER A 88 13.66 -3.91 -7.22
C SER A 88 13.68 -4.39 -8.67
N ASP A 89 14.84 -4.42 -9.31
CA ASP A 89 15.02 -4.98 -10.66
C ASP A 89 14.58 -6.45 -10.74
N ARG A 90 14.47 -7.13 -9.59
CA ARG A 90 13.82 -8.44 -9.44
C ARG A 90 12.44 -8.24 -8.82
N LEU A 91 11.39 -8.63 -9.56
CA LEU A 91 10.01 -8.66 -9.06
C LEU A 91 9.86 -9.78 -8.03
N TYR A 92 10.06 -9.45 -6.75
CA TYR A 92 9.73 -10.35 -5.66
C TYR A 92 8.22 -10.43 -5.48
N LYS A 93 7.70 -11.65 -5.57
CA LYS A 93 6.29 -11.97 -5.38
C LYS A 93 6.14 -12.94 -4.23
N VAL A 94 5.09 -12.75 -3.43
CA VAL A 94 4.64 -13.74 -2.45
C VAL A 94 3.46 -14.48 -3.03
N GLU A 95 3.48 -15.80 -2.89
CA GLU A 95 2.41 -16.69 -3.31
C GLU A 95 1.73 -17.26 -2.08
N LEU A 96 0.41 -17.11 -2.02
CA LEU A 96 -0.43 -17.58 -0.92
C LEU A 96 -1.42 -18.59 -1.48
N GLU A 97 -1.45 -19.78 -0.89
CA GLU A 97 -2.45 -20.78 -1.23
C GLU A 97 -3.78 -20.43 -0.55
N LEU A 98 -4.84 -20.36 -1.36
CA LEU A 98 -6.18 -20.04 -0.92
C LEU A 98 -7.08 -21.26 -1.02
N ASP A 99 -7.83 -21.52 0.05
CA ASP A 99 -8.98 -22.41 0.05
C ASP A 99 -10.27 -21.57 0.05
N PHE A 100 -11.18 -21.83 -0.88
CA PHE A 100 -12.42 -21.06 -0.98
C PHE A 100 -13.59 -21.87 -0.45
N CYS A 101 -14.33 -21.28 0.49
CA CYS A 101 -15.47 -21.95 1.12
C CYS A 101 -16.77 -21.19 0.81
N GLY A 102 -17.83 -21.87 0.36
CA GLY A 102 -19.14 -21.26 0.12
C GLY A 102 -19.37 -20.76 -1.31
N ASN A 103 -20.50 -20.08 -1.53
CA ASN A 103 -21.20 -20.24 -2.81
C ASN A 103 -20.78 -19.29 -3.94
N ASN A 104 -20.53 -17.98 -3.70
CA ASN A 104 -20.37 -17.03 -4.82
C ASN A 104 -19.40 -15.85 -4.62
N LYS A 105 -19.09 -15.47 -3.37
CA LYS A 105 -18.25 -14.31 -3.05
C LYS A 105 -17.35 -14.64 -1.86
N ALA A 106 -16.11 -14.18 -1.94
CA ALA A 106 -15.14 -14.28 -0.84
C ALA A 106 -14.31 -12.99 -0.75
N LYS A 107 -13.68 -12.75 0.39
CA LYS A 107 -12.77 -11.61 0.58
C LYS A 107 -11.68 -11.91 1.59
N VAL A 108 -10.51 -11.33 1.36
CA VAL A 108 -9.45 -11.19 2.35
C VAL A 108 -9.18 -9.70 2.55
N ILE A 109 -9.02 -9.28 3.80
CA ILE A 109 -8.62 -7.92 4.17
C ILE A 109 -7.27 -8.01 4.85
N PHE A 110 -6.28 -7.34 4.27
CA PHE A 110 -4.98 -7.12 4.88
C PHE A 110 -4.91 -5.72 5.49
N PHE A 111 -4.09 -5.57 6.52
CA PHE A 111 -3.74 -4.30 7.15
C PHE A 111 -2.23 -4.08 7.03
N ASP A 112 -1.83 -2.92 6.53
CA ASP A 112 -0.44 -2.46 6.59
C ASP A 112 -0.29 -1.47 7.75
N PRO A 113 0.45 -1.83 8.83
CA PRO A 113 0.62 -0.97 9.99
C PRO A 113 1.39 0.31 9.69
N ILE A 114 2.27 0.31 8.68
CA ILE A 114 3.11 1.47 8.35
C ILE A 114 2.30 2.55 7.63
N SER A 115 1.44 2.16 6.69
CA SER A 115 0.55 3.11 6.01
C SER A 115 -0.79 3.32 6.71
N GLU A 116 -1.10 2.50 7.72
CA GLU A 116 -2.41 2.42 8.38
C GLU A 116 -3.55 2.20 7.38
N ARG A 117 -3.30 1.42 6.33
CA ARG A 117 -4.28 1.15 5.26
C ARG A 117 -4.80 -0.27 5.32
N LYS A 118 -6.09 -0.41 4.99
CA LYS A 118 -6.72 -1.70 4.72
C LYS A 118 -6.71 -1.97 3.23
N ILE A 119 -6.23 -3.15 2.86
CA ILE A 119 -6.18 -3.65 1.50
C ILE A 119 -7.19 -4.79 1.40
N LYS A 120 -8.30 -4.54 0.71
CA LYS A 120 -9.37 -5.50 0.53
C LYS A 120 -9.27 -6.12 -0.84
N ILE A 121 -9.06 -7.44 -0.89
CA ILE A 121 -9.12 -8.23 -2.10
C ILE A 121 -10.44 -8.99 -2.10
N ARG A 122 -11.28 -8.74 -3.12
CA ARG A 122 -12.56 -9.44 -3.29
C ARG A 122 -12.45 -10.48 -4.39
N PHE A 123 -13.03 -11.63 -4.14
CA PHE A 123 -13.12 -12.73 -5.08
C PHE A 123 -14.58 -13.00 -5.42
N LYS A 124 -14.83 -13.37 -6.67
CA LYS A 124 -16.15 -13.76 -7.17
C LYS A 124 -16.02 -15.00 -8.04
N ARG A 125 -17.08 -15.80 -8.09
CA ARG A 125 -17.13 -16.95 -8.99
C ARG A 125 -17.59 -16.52 -10.39
N LYS A 126 -16.88 -16.94 -11.43
CA LYS A 126 -17.23 -16.75 -12.85
C LYS A 126 -17.01 -18.06 -13.58
N ASN A 127 -18.06 -18.62 -14.21
CA ASN A 127 -18.02 -19.90 -14.92
C ASN A 127 -17.38 -21.03 -14.07
N ASN A 128 -17.88 -21.20 -12.83
CA ASN A 128 -17.38 -22.14 -11.81
C ASN A 128 -15.96 -21.90 -11.26
N ASN A 129 -15.17 -20.99 -11.83
CA ASN A 129 -13.83 -20.63 -11.36
C ASN A 129 -13.85 -19.37 -10.48
N TRP A 130 -12.98 -19.32 -9.47
CA TRP A 130 -12.78 -18.10 -8.70
C TRP A 130 -11.90 -17.11 -9.46
N VAL A 131 -12.30 -15.84 -9.46
CA VAL A 131 -11.54 -14.73 -10.07
C VAL A 131 -11.48 -13.55 -9.12
N ILE A 132 -10.44 -12.71 -9.26
CA ILE A 132 -10.38 -11.43 -8.56
C ILE A 132 -11.46 -10.51 -9.14
N GLY A 133 -12.33 -10.02 -8.26
CA GLY A 133 -13.41 -9.11 -8.61
C GLY A 133 -12.96 -7.66 -8.62
N GLU A 134 -12.46 -7.20 -7.47
CA GLU A 134 -12.11 -5.79 -7.25
C GLU A 134 -11.08 -5.72 -6.11
N LYS A 135 -10.04 -4.89 -6.30
CA LYS A 135 -9.08 -4.54 -5.26
C LYS A 135 -9.38 -3.12 -4.78
N LEU A 136 -9.66 -2.98 -3.48
CA LEU A 136 -9.91 -1.68 -2.85
C LEU A 136 -8.84 -1.42 -1.80
N VAL A 137 -8.17 -0.28 -1.90
CA VAL A 137 -7.23 0.21 -0.89
C VAL A 137 -7.87 1.40 -0.19
N SER A 138 -8.33 1.21 1.04
CA SER A 138 -9.00 2.25 1.83
C SER A 138 -8.10 2.72 2.97
N LYS A 139 -8.09 4.04 3.22
CA LYS A 139 -7.46 4.63 4.42
C LYS A 139 -8.31 4.33 5.66
N PHE A 140 -7.68 4.28 6.83
CA PHE A 140 -8.40 4.54 8.07
C PHE A 140 -8.92 5.99 8.04
N LEU A 141 -10.21 6.17 8.35
CA LEU A 141 -10.82 7.47 8.65
C LEU A 141 -10.67 7.73 10.14
#